data_AF-A0A6P2E1Q5-F1
#
_entry.id   AF-A0A6P2E1Q5-F1
#
_cell.length_a   1.000
_cell.length_b   1.000
_cell.length_c   1.000
_cell.angle_alpha   90.00
_cell.angle_beta   90.00
_cell.angle_gamma   90.00
#
_symmetry.space_group_name_H-M   'P 1'
#
loop_
_entity.id
_entity.type
_entity.pdbx_description
1 polymer ?
#
loop_
_entity_poly.entity_id
_entity_poly.type
_entity_poly.pdbx_seq_one_letter_code
_entity_poly.pdbx_strand_id
1 'polypeptide(L)'
;MFLLQAPQIKELEIFSRMPDRLRRRENSVWSDANRGGPITDSFLEGPVFDDADNLYVSDIPFGRIFRIDAAGEWALIAEYDGEPNGMKFLDANTLLVTDYKNGLMRVDVQTGAVTPHLERRNTERFKGLNDLVLAAS
;
A
#
# COMPACT_ATOMS: atom_id res chain seq x y z
N MET A 1 31.82 2.94 20.37
CA MET A 1 30.34 2.97 20.38
C MET A 1 29.86 1.72 21.08
N PHE A 2 29.16 1.83 22.20
CA PHE A 2 28.61 0.69 22.94
C PHE A 2 27.12 0.58 22.64
N LEU A 3 26.67 -0.62 22.29
CA LEU A 3 25.25 -0.92 22.11
C LEU A 3 24.75 -1.69 23.34
N LEU A 4 23.55 -1.36 23.83
CA LEU A 4 22.90 -2.06 24.96
C LEU A 4 22.58 -3.53 24.62
N GLN A 5 22.33 -3.82 23.35
CA GLN A 5 22.27 -5.16 22.78
C GLN A 5 22.98 -5.17 21.44
N ALA A 6 23.77 -6.22 21.18
CA ALA A 6 24.36 -6.42 19.87
C ALA A 6 23.23 -6.66 18.83
N PRO A 7 23.31 -6.09 17.62
CA PRO A 7 22.36 -6.36 16.56
C PRO A 7 22.33 -7.86 16.24
N GLN A 8 21.14 -8.43 16.14
CA GLN A 8 20.99 -9.79 15.65
C GLN A 8 21.04 -9.77 14.13
N ILE A 9 21.99 -10.52 13.56
CA ILE A 9 22.02 -10.79 12.13
C ILE A 9 21.03 -11.93 11.87
N LYS A 10 20.12 -11.73 10.92
CA LYS A 10 19.16 -12.75 10.46
C LYS A 10 19.29 -12.92 8.96
N GLU A 11 19.33 -14.17 8.52
CA GLU A 11 19.16 -14.50 7.11
C GLU A 11 17.69 -14.33 6.72
N LEU A 12 17.46 -13.81 5.51
CA LEU A 12 16.12 -13.60 4.97
C LEU A 12 15.93 -14.49 3.75
N GLU A 13 14.77 -15.13 3.68
CA GLU A 13 14.34 -15.87 2.50
C GLU A 13 13.29 -15.07 1.74
N ILE A 14 13.23 -15.27 0.43
CA ILE A 14 12.19 -14.67 -0.40
C ILE A 14 10.87 -15.39 -0.08
N PHE A 15 9.94 -14.68 0.54
CA PHE A 15 8.58 -15.16 0.74
C PHE A 15 7.81 -15.24 -0.58
N SER A 16 7.71 -14.11 -1.29
CA SER A 16 7.05 -14.03 -2.60
C SER A 16 7.58 -12.85 -3.42
N ARG A 17 7.35 -12.86 -4.73
CA ARG A 17 7.71 -11.78 -5.67
C ARG A 17 6.48 -11.46 -6.51
N MET A 18 6.22 -10.18 -6.76
CA MET A 18 5.16 -9.77 -7.69
C MET A 18 5.33 -10.52 -9.03
N PRO A 19 4.32 -11.31 -9.45
CA PRO A 19 4.33 -12.03 -10.71
C PRO A 19 4.48 -11.09 -11.91
N ASP A 20 5.17 -11.54 -12.96
CA ASP A 20 5.38 -10.72 -14.17
C ASP A 20 4.07 -10.24 -14.81
N ARG A 21 2.99 -11.03 -14.71
CA ARG A 21 1.65 -10.66 -15.19
C ARG A 21 1.04 -9.44 -14.49
N LEU A 22 1.55 -9.06 -13.32
CA LEU A 22 1.08 -7.90 -12.54
C LEU A 22 1.99 -6.67 -12.70
N ARG A 23 3.17 -6.81 -13.33
CA ARG A 23 4.10 -5.71 -13.55
C ARG A 23 3.63 -4.84 -14.73
N ARG A 24 3.71 -3.52 -14.58
CA ARG A 24 3.35 -2.55 -15.64
C ARG A 24 4.55 -1.74 -16.08
N ARG A 25 5.21 -2.16 -17.16
CA ARG A 25 6.44 -1.51 -17.67
C ARG A 25 6.13 -0.26 -18.50
N GLU A 26 5.44 0.70 -17.89
CA GLU A 26 5.05 1.96 -18.49
C GLU A 26 5.32 3.12 -17.52
N ASN A 27 5.30 4.36 -18.03
CA ASN A 27 5.45 5.54 -17.19
C ASN A 27 4.16 5.86 -16.43
N SER A 28 4.30 6.45 -15.25
CA SER A 28 3.19 7.04 -14.50
C SER A 28 3.54 8.45 -14.06
N VAL A 29 2.51 9.28 -13.86
CA VAL A 29 2.66 10.65 -13.33
C VAL A 29 3.41 10.62 -12.00
N TRP A 30 3.12 9.62 -11.17
CA TRP A 30 3.82 9.44 -9.91
C TRP A 30 5.32 9.15 -10.09
N SER A 31 5.69 8.28 -11.03
CA SER A 31 7.10 7.93 -11.29
C SER A 31 7.87 9.11 -11.89
N ASP A 32 7.25 9.91 -12.75
CA ASP A 32 7.85 11.14 -13.28
C ASP A 32 8.19 12.11 -12.14
N ALA A 33 7.24 12.34 -11.24
CA ALA A 33 7.41 13.27 -10.13
C ALA A 33 8.36 12.76 -9.02
N ASN A 34 8.31 11.47 -8.67
CA ASN A 34 8.99 10.94 -7.49
C ASN A 34 10.31 10.22 -7.82
N ARG A 35 10.50 9.78 -9.07
CA ARG A 35 11.69 9.01 -9.47
C ARG A 35 12.45 9.61 -10.66
N GLY A 36 11.96 10.72 -11.22
CA GLY A 36 12.65 11.46 -12.28
C GLY A 36 12.50 10.85 -13.68
N GLY A 37 11.45 10.06 -13.91
CA GLY A 37 11.10 9.54 -15.25
C GLY A 37 11.54 8.11 -15.63
N PRO A 38 12.41 7.38 -14.91
CA PRO A 38 12.59 5.96 -15.18
C PRO A 38 11.30 5.16 -15.00
N ILE A 39 11.04 4.22 -15.92
CA ILE A 39 9.94 3.27 -15.83
C ILE A 39 10.05 2.51 -14.50
N THR A 40 9.02 2.64 -13.67
CA THR A 40 8.86 1.90 -12.42
C THR A 40 7.70 0.95 -12.59
N ASP A 41 7.99 -0.34 -12.71
CA ASP A 41 6.98 -1.33 -13.07
C ASP A 41 6.00 -1.71 -11.95
N SER A 42 6.36 -1.33 -10.72
CA SER A 42 5.54 -1.24 -9.51
C SER A 42 6.37 -0.54 -8.43
N PHE A 43 5.72 0.09 -7.47
CA PHE A 43 6.35 0.56 -6.24
C PHE A 43 5.48 0.18 -5.05
N LEU A 44 5.88 -0.90 -4.37
CA LEU A 44 5.10 -1.51 -3.30
C LEU A 44 5.37 -0.86 -1.95
N GLU A 45 4.30 -0.50 -1.25
CA GLU A 45 4.36 0.12 0.09
C GLU A 45 3.21 -0.38 0.98
N GLY A 46 3.13 0.17 2.20
CA GLY A 46 2.00 -0.01 3.11
C GLY A 46 1.67 -1.45 3.50
N PRO A 47 2.63 -2.33 3.84
CA PRO A 47 2.34 -3.70 4.23
C PRO A 47 1.43 -3.74 5.47
N VAL A 48 0.35 -4.52 5.40
CA VAL A 48 -0.52 -4.81 6.54
C VAL A 48 -1.11 -6.22 6.43
N PHE A 49 -1.23 -6.91 7.56
CA PHE A 49 -1.85 -8.23 7.64
C PHE A 49 -3.31 -8.13 8.04
N ASP A 50 -4.15 -9.03 7.50
CA ASP A 50 -5.46 -9.32 8.07
C ASP A 50 -5.37 -10.39 9.18
N ASP A 51 -6.49 -10.68 9.83
CA ASP A 51 -6.57 -11.69 10.90
C ASP A 51 -6.35 -13.14 10.41
N ALA A 52 -6.28 -13.36 9.10
CA ALA A 52 -6.02 -14.65 8.47
C ALA A 52 -4.59 -14.75 7.91
N ASP A 53 -3.68 -13.87 8.35
CA ASP A 53 -2.28 -13.79 7.93
C ASP A 53 -2.08 -13.54 6.43
N ASN A 54 -3.07 -12.98 5.73
CA ASN A 54 -2.84 -12.50 4.37
C ASN A 54 -2.17 -11.12 4.43
N LEU A 55 -1.09 -10.96 3.66
CA LEU A 55 -0.37 -9.70 3.52
C LEU A 55 -1.02 -8.86 2.42
N TYR A 56 -1.36 -7.62 2.74
CA TYR A 56 -1.79 -6.63 1.76
C TYR A 56 -0.70 -5.59 1.55
N VAL A 57 -0.52 -5.17 0.30
CA VAL A 57 0.42 -4.13 -0.11
C VAL A 57 -0.23 -3.19 -1.12
N SER A 58 0.10 -1.92 -1.06
CA SER A 58 -0.27 -0.94 -2.08
C SER A 58 0.75 -0.94 -3.21
N ASP A 59 0.33 -0.45 -4.37
CA ASP A 59 1.19 -0.15 -5.51
C ASP A 59 0.88 1.27 -5.98
N ILE A 60 1.65 2.22 -5.43
CA ILE A 60 1.41 3.65 -5.54
C ILE A 60 1.28 4.13 -7.00
N PRO A 61 2.20 3.77 -7.93
CA PRO A 61 2.24 4.39 -9.24
C PRO A 61 1.03 4.07 -10.12
N PHE A 62 0.30 2.99 -9.81
CA PHE A 62 -0.77 2.46 -10.64
C PHE A 62 -2.12 2.35 -9.91
N GLY A 63 -2.23 2.87 -8.69
CA GLY A 63 -3.52 2.93 -8.00
C GLY A 63 -4.05 1.56 -7.57
N ARG A 64 -3.17 0.61 -7.22
CA ARG A 64 -3.57 -0.79 -6.95
C ARG A 64 -3.32 -1.20 -5.51
N ILE A 65 -4.12 -2.15 -5.03
CA ILE A 65 -3.90 -2.86 -3.77
C ILE A 65 -3.94 -4.35 -4.07
N PHE A 66 -2.94 -5.08 -3.55
CA PHE A 66 -2.82 -6.52 -3.69
C PHE A 66 -2.98 -7.21 -2.35
N ARG A 67 -3.50 -8.43 -2.39
CA ARG A 67 -3.42 -9.41 -1.31
C ARG A 67 -2.47 -10.53 -1.72
N ILE A 68 -1.64 -10.97 -0.78
CA ILE A 68 -0.71 -12.07 -0.89
C ILE A 68 -1.09 -13.05 0.22
N ASP A 69 -1.52 -14.25 -0.15
CA ASP A 69 -1.88 -15.28 0.84
C ASP A 69 -0.65 -15.97 1.43
N ALA A 70 -0.85 -16.85 2.42
CA ALA A 70 0.22 -17.60 3.07
C ALA A 70 1.02 -18.52 2.12
N ALA A 71 0.48 -18.87 0.95
CA ALA A 71 1.20 -19.60 -0.08
C ALA A 71 2.05 -18.69 -0.99
N GLY A 72 1.95 -17.37 -0.81
CA GLY A 72 2.64 -16.38 -1.60
C GLY A 72 1.89 -15.99 -2.88
N GLU A 73 0.62 -16.36 -3.02
CA GLU A 73 -0.18 -16.10 -4.22
C GLU A 73 -0.82 -14.71 -4.22
N TRP A 74 -0.73 -14.02 -5.36
CA TRP A 74 -1.14 -12.63 -5.50
C TRP A 74 -2.52 -12.48 -6.13
N ALA A 75 -3.39 -11.72 -5.47
CA ALA A 75 -4.69 -11.28 -5.96
C ALA A 75 -4.78 -9.75 -6.00
N LEU A 76 -5.34 -9.19 -7.07
CA LEU A 76 -5.72 -7.78 -7.14
C LEU A 76 -7.01 -7.57 -6.34
N ILE A 77 -6.96 -6.68 -5.36
CA ILE A 77 -8.12 -6.36 -4.50
C ILE A 77 -8.85 -5.13 -5.02
N ALA A 78 -8.11 -4.08 -5.34
CA ALA A 78 -8.67 -2.85 -5.88
C ALA A 78 -7.71 -2.24 -6.90
N GLU A 79 -8.28 -1.62 -7.93
CA GLU A 79 -7.59 -0.73 -8.86
C GLU A 79 -8.48 0.48 -9.11
N TYR A 80 -7.94 1.68 -8.90
CA TYR A 80 -8.70 2.92 -8.97
C TYR A 80 -7.79 4.10 -9.32
N ASP A 81 -8.40 5.24 -9.66
CA ASP A 81 -7.67 6.47 -10.00
C ASP A 81 -7.12 7.16 -8.73
N GLY A 82 -6.09 6.56 -8.14
CA GLY A 82 -5.46 7.00 -6.90
C GLY A 82 -3.99 6.62 -6.82
N GLU A 83 -3.40 6.96 -5.69
CA GLU A 83 -1.99 6.71 -5.37
C GLU A 83 -1.91 6.14 -3.93
N PRO A 84 -2.41 4.91 -3.69
CA PRO A 84 -2.45 4.30 -2.36
C PRO A 84 -1.05 4.11 -1.82
N ASN A 85 -0.84 4.38 -0.54
CA ASN A 85 0.46 4.28 0.12
C ASN A 85 0.35 3.44 1.40
N GLY A 86 0.32 4.05 2.59
CA GLY A 86 0.09 3.37 3.86
C GLY A 86 -1.36 2.91 4.09
N MET A 87 -1.53 1.86 4.90
CA MET A 87 -2.86 1.32 5.18
C MET A 87 -2.94 0.56 6.51
N LYS A 88 -4.14 0.53 7.10
CA LYS A 88 -4.51 -0.32 8.25
C LYS A 88 -5.95 -0.79 8.13
N PHE A 89 -6.22 -2.00 8.62
CA PHE A 89 -7.59 -2.47 8.78
C PHE A 89 -8.31 -1.69 9.88
N LEU A 90 -9.48 -1.15 9.56
CA LEU A 90 -10.44 -0.60 10.54
C LEU A 90 -11.25 -1.72 11.20
N ASP A 91 -11.52 -2.76 10.43
CA ASP A 91 -12.28 -3.94 10.77
C ASP A 91 -11.88 -5.07 9.80
N ALA A 92 -12.50 -6.26 9.92
CA ALA A 92 -12.14 -7.44 9.14
C ALA A 92 -12.22 -7.26 7.61
N ASN A 93 -12.97 -6.28 7.10
CA ASN A 93 -13.21 -6.10 5.67
C ASN A 93 -12.75 -4.75 5.13
N THR A 94 -12.52 -3.76 5.99
CA THR A 94 -12.27 -2.39 5.56
C THR A 94 -10.85 -1.97 5.83
N LEU A 95 -10.11 -1.68 4.76
CA LEU A 95 -8.85 -0.94 4.85
C LEU A 95 -9.14 0.56 4.91
N LEU A 96 -8.52 1.25 5.86
CA LEU A 96 -8.24 2.68 5.76
C LEU A 96 -6.91 2.84 5.03
N VAL A 97 -6.90 3.63 3.97
CA VAL A 97 -5.76 3.79 3.06
C VAL A 97 -5.40 5.26 2.97
N THR A 98 -4.14 5.60 3.23
CA THR A 98 -3.60 6.89 2.84
C THR A 98 -3.34 6.89 1.34
N ASP A 99 -3.81 7.93 0.66
CA ASP A 99 -3.68 8.08 -0.78
C ASP A 99 -3.09 9.45 -1.09
N TYR A 100 -2.01 9.48 -1.87
CA TYR A 100 -1.30 10.70 -2.21
C TYR A 100 -2.20 11.69 -2.97
N LYS A 101 -3.08 11.16 -3.83
CA LYS A 101 -3.95 11.92 -4.74
C LYS A 101 -5.29 12.27 -4.09
N ASN A 102 -5.90 11.30 -3.42
CA ASN A 102 -7.30 11.36 -2.99
C ASN A 102 -7.48 11.68 -1.50
N GLY A 103 -6.43 11.62 -0.68
CA GLY A 103 -6.52 11.84 0.76
C GLY A 103 -6.70 10.52 1.52
N LEU A 104 -7.59 10.48 2.50
CA LEU A 104 -7.85 9.27 3.27
C LEU A 104 -9.03 8.51 2.64
N MET A 105 -8.82 7.24 2.29
CA MET A 105 -9.76 6.40 1.54
C MET A 105 -10.14 5.16 2.33
N ARG A 106 -11.28 4.55 2.01
CA ARG A 106 -11.72 3.24 2.49
C ARG A 106 -11.76 2.26 1.33
N VAL A 107 -11.27 1.06 1.55
CA VAL A 107 -11.34 -0.05 0.59
C VAL A 107 -12.01 -1.24 1.24
N ASP A 108 -13.10 -1.70 0.66
CA ASP A 108 -13.72 -2.98 1.02
C ASP A 108 -12.96 -4.10 0.31
N VAL A 109 -12.31 -4.97 1.07
CA VAL A 109 -11.39 -5.99 0.50
C VAL A 109 -12.12 -7.18 -0.12
N GLN A 110 -13.43 -7.32 0.09
CA GLN A 110 -14.23 -8.40 -0.51
C GLN A 110 -14.72 -8.01 -1.91
N THR A 111 -15.05 -6.74 -2.10
CA THR A 111 -15.65 -6.21 -3.33
C THR A 111 -14.68 -5.38 -4.17
N GLY A 112 -13.60 -4.89 -3.57
CA GLY A 112 -12.69 -3.92 -4.19
C GLY A 112 -13.25 -2.50 -4.25
N ALA A 113 -14.39 -2.22 -3.61
CA ALA A 113 -15.02 -0.91 -3.63
C ALA A 113 -14.18 0.13 -2.88
N VAL A 114 -13.87 1.23 -3.54
CA VAL A 114 -13.10 2.35 -2.98
C VAL A 114 -14.01 3.55 -2.75
N THR A 115 -14.02 4.08 -1.53
CA THR A 115 -14.82 5.24 -1.16
C THR A 115 -14.02 6.24 -0.33
N PRO A 116 -14.33 7.55 -0.39
CA PRO A 116 -13.61 8.51 0.44
C PRO A 116 -13.90 8.36 1.93
N HIS A 117 -12.87 8.48 2.77
CA HIS A 117 -13.01 8.69 4.21
C HIS A 117 -12.88 10.18 4.56
N LEU A 118 -11.85 10.82 4.03
CA LEU A 118 -11.58 12.25 4.20
C LEU A 118 -10.69 12.75 3.07
N GLU A 119 -11.28 13.44 2.08
CA GLU A 119 -10.52 13.97 0.94
C GLU A 119 -9.87 15.32 1.24
N ARG A 120 -10.53 16.13 2.06
CA ARG A 120 -10.18 17.53 2.30
C ARG A 120 -10.42 17.91 3.76
N ARG A 121 -9.63 18.87 4.25
CA ARG A 121 -9.86 19.56 5.54
C ARG A 121 -9.78 21.06 5.30
N ASN A 122 -10.80 21.81 5.76
CA ASN A 122 -10.88 23.26 5.55
C ASN A 122 -10.70 23.65 4.07
N THR A 123 -11.39 22.95 3.17
CA THR A 123 -11.26 23.11 1.71
C THR A 123 -9.88 22.82 1.10
N GLU A 124 -8.89 22.34 1.86
CA GLU A 124 -7.59 21.97 1.30
C GLU A 124 -7.47 20.45 1.13
N ARG A 125 -6.83 20.02 0.03
CA ARG A 125 -6.40 18.62 -0.12
C ARG A 125 -5.14 18.37 0.70
N PHE A 126 -4.89 17.10 1.02
CA PHE A 126 -3.62 16.68 1.57
C PHE A 126 -2.49 16.83 0.53
N LYS A 127 -1.26 17.00 1.01
CA LYS A 127 -0.06 17.13 0.17
C LYS A 127 0.73 15.81 0.19
N GLY A 128 0.15 14.74 -0.37
CA GLY A 128 0.78 13.42 -0.39
C GLY A 128 0.66 12.70 0.96
N LEU A 129 -0.55 12.26 1.32
CA LEU A 129 -0.76 11.53 2.58
C LEU A 129 -0.03 10.18 2.52
N ASN A 130 0.95 9.96 3.41
CA ASN A 130 1.89 8.85 3.26
C ASN A 130 1.57 7.65 4.16
N ASP A 131 1.74 7.78 5.48
CA ASP A 131 1.56 6.68 6.42
C ASP A 131 0.43 6.93 7.43
N LEU A 132 -0.12 5.84 7.96
CA LEU A 132 -1.08 5.89 9.07
C LEU A 132 -0.88 4.78 10.09
N VAL A 133 -1.30 5.08 11.32
CA VAL A 133 -1.44 4.13 12.43
C VAL A 133 -2.75 4.39 13.15
N LEU A 134 -3.37 3.32 13.68
CA LEU A 134 -4.51 3.42 14.57
C LEU A 134 -3.99 3.33 16.01
N ALA A 135 -4.36 4.29 16.85
CA ALA A 135 -4.02 4.23 18.26
C ALA A 135 -4.77 3.06 18.93
N ALA A 136 -4.11 2.39 19.86
CA ALA A 136 -4.80 1.45 20.75
C ALA A 136 -5.84 2.22 21.58
N SER A 137 -7.03 1.66 21.68
CA SER A 137 -8.09 2.13 22.58
C SER A 137 -7.75 1.87 24.04
#